data_AF-A0A7S3FI53-F1
#
_entry.id   AF-A0A7S3FI53-F1
#
_cell.length_a   1.000
_cell.length_b   1.000
_cell.length_c   1.000
_cell.angle_alpha   90.00
_cell.angle_beta   90.00
_cell.angle_gamma   90.00
#
_symmetry.space_group_name_H-M   'P 1'
#
loop_
_entity.id
_entity.type
_entity.pdbx_description
1 polymer ?
#
loop_
_entity_poly.entity_id
_entity_poly.type
_entity_poly.pdbx_seq_one_letter_code
_entity_poly.pdbx_strand_id
1 'polypeptide(L)'
;LKMAFSRFLLVICLALGVHALGEDELRWRKGTLADSGRPYWWRPTADSEDPEVTFIEPDDAWKMGRTDSGAPYLWRTTDNGKPEVQLWRMGYLDSGAPYWWRTTKGALQEVRLTNPFDQVGQALQGELQYLTHDEL
;
A
#
# COMPACT_ATOMS: atom_id res chain seq x y z
N LEU A 1 -13.11 -27.49 44.00
CA LEU A 1 -13.70 -28.32 42.92
C LEU A 1 -14.77 -27.48 42.21
N LYS A 2 -14.70 -27.39 40.86
CA LYS A 2 -15.59 -26.69 39.89
C LYS A 2 -15.45 -25.15 39.82
N MET A 3 -14.81 -24.57 38.79
CA MET A 3 -15.26 -24.32 37.39
C MET A 3 -16.37 -23.24 37.33
N ALA A 4 -16.42 -22.25 36.42
CA ALA A 4 -15.62 -21.85 35.27
C ALA A 4 -16.03 -20.42 34.82
N PHE A 5 -15.23 -19.89 33.89
CA PHE A 5 -15.30 -18.62 33.17
C PHE A 5 -16.61 -18.30 32.41
N SER A 6 -16.75 -17.00 32.12
CA SER A 6 -17.23 -16.42 30.85
C SER A 6 -18.73 -16.48 30.52
N ARG A 7 -19.34 -15.28 30.44
CA ARG A 7 -20.21 -14.92 29.30
C ARG A 7 -19.93 -13.48 28.89
N PHE A 8 -19.06 -13.37 27.88
CA PHE A 8 -18.86 -12.19 27.03
C PHE A 8 -20.20 -11.72 26.47
N LEU A 9 -20.56 -10.45 26.73
CA LEU A 9 -21.62 -9.76 26.01
C LEU A 9 -21.01 -9.26 24.68
N LEU A 10 -21.22 -10.02 23.60
CA LEU A 10 -20.85 -9.62 22.24
C LEU A 10 -21.84 -8.54 21.78
N VAL A 11 -21.48 -7.27 21.95
CA VAL A 11 -22.18 -6.17 21.28
C VAL A 11 -21.68 -6.13 19.84
N ILE A 12 -22.48 -6.67 18.93
CA ILE A 12 -22.27 -6.53 17.48
C ILE A 12 -22.63 -5.10 17.12
N CYS A 13 -21.64 -4.21 17.09
CA CYS A 13 -21.76 -2.94 16.40
C CYS A 13 -21.64 -3.21 14.89
N LEU A 14 -22.78 -3.29 14.20
CA LEU A 14 -22.87 -3.07 12.77
C LEU A 14 -22.40 -1.63 12.48
N ALA A 15 -21.11 -1.47 12.19
CA ALA A 15 -20.62 -0.30 11.48
C ALA A 15 -20.62 -0.66 10.00
N LEU A 16 -21.54 -0.08 9.25
CA LEU A 16 -21.44 0.04 7.80
C LEU A 16 -20.18 0.87 7.53
N GLY A 17 -19.06 0.19 7.30
CA GLY A 17 -17.79 0.81 6.96
C GLY A 17 -17.87 1.35 5.55
N VAL A 18 -18.24 2.63 5.41
CA VAL A 18 -17.75 3.43 4.30
C VAL A 18 -16.24 3.49 4.50
N HIS A 19 -15.52 2.56 3.86
CA HIS A 19 -14.07 2.58 3.84
C HIS A 19 -13.71 3.74 2.92
N ALA A 20 -13.58 4.95 3.48
CA ALA A 20 -12.76 5.97 2.85
C ALA A 20 -11.38 5.34 2.71
N LEU A 21 -11.06 4.87 1.50
CA LEU A 21 -9.81 4.20 1.25
C LEU A 21 -8.69 5.12 1.73
N GLY A 22 -7.82 4.61 2.59
CA GLY A 22 -6.69 5.40 3.08
C GLY A 22 -5.87 5.90 1.88
N GLU A 23 -5.18 7.03 2.01
CA GLU A 23 -4.35 7.57 0.92
C GLU A 23 -3.33 6.54 0.39
N ASP A 24 -2.94 5.58 1.22
CA ASP A 24 -2.11 4.43 0.86
C ASP A 24 -2.78 3.42 -0.08
N GLU A 25 -4.09 3.22 0.06
CA GLU A 25 -4.84 2.24 -0.72
C GLU A 25 -5.03 2.70 -2.16
N LEU A 26 -5.12 4.02 -2.37
CA LEU A 26 -5.24 4.69 -3.66
C LEU A 26 -3.90 4.93 -4.38
N ARG A 27 -2.78 4.42 -3.85
CA ARG A 27 -1.46 4.61 -4.47
C ARG A 27 -1.31 3.81 -5.76
N TRP A 28 -0.56 4.39 -6.70
CA TRP A 28 -0.03 3.66 -7.85
C TRP A 28 0.82 2.47 -7.43
N ARG A 29 0.59 1.36 -8.12
CA ARG A 29 1.29 0.09 -7.98
C ARG A 29 1.84 -0.27 -9.35
N LYS A 30 3.03 -0.84 -9.37
CA LYS A 30 3.67 -1.30 -10.61
C LYS A 30 3.40 -2.79 -10.81
N GLY A 31 2.96 -3.16 -12.00
CA GLY A 31 2.84 -4.54 -12.45
C GLY A 31 3.67 -4.81 -13.70
N THR A 32 3.71 -6.06 -14.10
CA THR A 32 4.37 -6.52 -15.33
C THR A 32 3.44 -7.49 -16.04
N LEU A 33 3.17 -7.26 -17.32
CA LEU A 33 2.35 -8.18 -18.10
C LEU A 33 3.10 -9.51 -18.28
N ALA A 34 2.41 -10.62 -18.03
CA ALA A 34 3.01 -11.96 -18.04
C ALA A 34 3.48 -12.39 -19.45
N ASP A 35 2.81 -11.92 -20.50
CA ASP A 35 3.05 -12.30 -21.88
C ASP A 35 4.27 -11.60 -22.52
N SER A 36 4.43 -10.32 -22.21
CA SER A 36 5.33 -9.40 -22.89
C SER A 36 6.42 -8.86 -21.99
N GLY A 37 6.29 -9.04 -20.66
CA GLY A 37 7.17 -8.43 -19.68
C GLY A 37 7.05 -6.90 -19.62
N ARG A 38 6.09 -6.30 -20.32
CA ARG A 38 5.89 -4.84 -20.36
C ARG A 38 5.40 -4.35 -19.00
N PRO A 39 5.98 -3.28 -18.43
CA PRO A 39 5.47 -2.71 -17.19
C PRO A 39 4.14 -1.98 -17.42
N TYR A 40 3.28 -2.01 -16.41
CA TYR A 40 2.09 -1.17 -16.32
C TYR A 40 1.94 -0.63 -14.90
N TRP A 41 1.18 0.43 -14.73
CA TRP A 41 0.85 1.03 -13.45
C TRP A 41 -0.64 1.00 -13.26
N TRP A 42 -1.06 0.70 -12.03
CA TRP A 42 -2.46 0.66 -11.68
C TRP A 42 -2.71 1.20 -10.28
N ARG A 43 -3.88 1.78 -10.04
CA ARG A 43 -4.35 2.13 -8.69
C ARG A 43 -5.86 1.93 -8.58
N PRO A 44 -6.37 1.57 -7.39
CA PRO A 44 -7.79 1.69 -7.11
C PRO A 44 -8.23 3.15 -7.24
N THR A 45 -9.46 3.35 -7.67
CA THR A 45 -10.11 4.67 -7.62
C THR A 45 -11.10 4.67 -6.47
N ALA A 46 -11.34 5.82 -5.83
CA ALA A 46 -12.23 5.90 -4.69
C ALA A 46 -13.70 5.65 -5.06
N ASP A 47 -14.07 5.97 -6.31
CA ASP A 47 -15.45 6.03 -6.79
C ASP A 47 -15.76 5.00 -7.88
N SER A 48 -14.87 4.05 -8.18
CA SER A 48 -15.11 2.96 -9.14
C SER A 48 -14.53 1.63 -8.67
N GLU A 49 -15.19 0.54 -9.04
CA GLU A 49 -14.65 -0.82 -8.91
C GLU A 49 -13.53 -1.06 -9.93
N ASP A 50 -13.49 -0.30 -11.02
CA ASP A 50 -12.44 -0.37 -12.02
C ASP A 50 -11.18 0.39 -11.59
N PRO A 51 -9.99 -0.24 -11.65
CA PRO A 51 -8.74 0.45 -11.38
C PRO A 51 -8.38 1.40 -12.52
N GLU A 52 -7.73 2.51 -12.18
CA GLU A 52 -7.03 3.31 -13.17
C GLU A 52 -5.78 2.56 -13.62
N VAL A 53 -5.54 2.45 -14.93
CA VAL A 53 -4.40 1.72 -15.50
C VAL A 53 -3.71 2.56 -16.58
N THR A 54 -2.37 2.58 -16.57
CA THR A 54 -1.55 3.23 -17.59
C THR A 54 -0.28 2.43 -17.90
N PHE A 55 0.24 2.60 -19.11
CA PHE A 55 1.54 2.04 -19.53
C PHE A 55 2.67 3.06 -19.50
N ILE A 56 2.43 4.24 -18.95
CA ILE A 56 3.40 5.30 -18.74
C ILE A 56 3.49 5.52 -17.23
N GLU A 57 4.71 5.62 -16.69
CA GLU A 57 4.92 5.87 -15.26
C GLU A 57 4.23 7.17 -14.83
N PRO A 58 3.26 7.13 -13.91
CA PRO A 58 2.61 8.33 -13.39
C PRO A 58 3.61 9.22 -12.65
N ASP A 59 3.47 10.54 -12.80
CA ASP A 59 4.35 11.50 -12.13
C ASP A 59 4.22 11.43 -10.59
N ASP A 60 3.02 11.11 -10.11
CA ASP A 60 2.66 10.96 -8.69
C ASP A 60 2.89 9.54 -8.14
N ALA A 61 3.43 8.62 -8.95
CA ALA A 61 3.81 7.30 -8.48
C ALA A 61 4.95 7.39 -7.46
N TRP A 62 4.82 6.62 -6.37
CA TRP A 62 5.88 6.47 -5.38
C TRP A 62 7.07 5.72 -6.00
N LYS A 63 8.25 6.27 -5.76
CA LYS A 63 9.55 5.79 -6.24
C LYS A 63 10.44 5.52 -5.05
N MET A 64 11.35 4.55 -5.20
CA MET A 64 12.34 4.23 -4.17
C MET A 64 13.67 4.90 -4.52
N GLY A 65 14.24 5.62 -3.56
CA GLY A 65 15.58 6.16 -3.61
C GLY A 65 16.47 5.54 -2.53
N ARG A 66 17.77 5.86 -2.57
CA ARG A 66 18.74 5.54 -1.52
C ARG A 66 19.49 6.79 -1.11
N THR A 67 19.69 6.97 0.19
CA THR A 67 20.57 8.01 0.73
C THR A 67 22.04 7.65 0.45
N ASP A 68 22.97 8.58 0.67
CA ASP A 68 24.41 8.32 0.56
C ASP A 68 24.90 7.21 1.51
N SER A 69 24.21 7.03 2.64
CA SER A 69 24.43 5.93 3.59
C SER A 69 23.81 4.59 3.16
N GLY A 70 23.15 4.55 2.00
CA GLY A 70 22.48 3.37 1.45
C GLY A 70 21.07 3.09 1.99
N ALA A 71 20.57 3.90 2.92
CA ALA A 71 19.24 3.73 3.50
C ALA A 71 18.13 4.02 2.47
N PRO A 72 17.12 3.14 2.33
CA PRO A 72 16.06 3.35 1.37
C PRO A 72 15.09 4.44 1.84
N TYR A 73 14.53 5.18 0.89
CA TYR A 73 13.45 6.14 1.14
C TYR A 73 12.43 6.11 0.00
N LEU A 74 11.20 6.53 0.29
CA LEU A 74 10.16 6.70 -0.72
C LEU A 74 10.07 8.18 -1.11
N TRP A 75 9.88 8.46 -2.38
CA TRP A 75 9.64 9.81 -2.87
C TRP A 75 8.63 9.83 -4.01
N ARG A 76 7.92 10.94 -4.17
CA ARG A 76 7.05 11.22 -5.32
C ARG A 76 6.98 12.72 -5.58
N THR A 77 6.41 13.09 -6.73
CA THR A 77 5.95 14.45 -6.99
C THR A 77 4.45 14.48 -6.74
N THR A 78 3.95 15.34 -5.86
CA THR A 78 2.50 15.50 -5.66
C THR A 78 1.88 16.27 -6.82
N ASP A 79 0.56 16.21 -6.99
CA ASP A 79 -0.17 16.84 -8.11
C ASP A 79 0.09 18.35 -8.28
N ASN A 80 0.50 19.03 -7.22
CA ASN A 80 0.90 20.44 -7.23
C ASN A 80 2.39 20.67 -7.54
N GLY A 81 3.09 19.64 -8.04
CA GLY A 81 4.50 19.68 -8.41
C GLY A 81 5.49 19.66 -7.23
N LYS A 82 5.04 19.45 -5.99
CA LYS A 82 5.92 19.46 -4.82
C LYS A 82 6.51 18.07 -4.55
N PRO A 83 7.81 17.97 -4.20
CA PRO A 83 8.36 16.70 -3.78
C PRO A 83 7.80 16.30 -2.41
N GLU A 84 7.44 15.03 -2.27
CA GLU A 84 7.14 14.39 -1.00
C GLU A 84 8.14 13.26 -0.77
N VAL A 85 8.68 13.17 0.45
CA VAL A 85 9.66 12.15 0.85
C VAL A 85 9.21 11.47 2.14
N GLN A 86 9.32 10.14 2.19
CA GLN A 86 9.06 9.33 3.38
C GLN A 86 10.33 8.57 3.77
N LEU A 87 10.79 8.82 5.01
CA LEU A 87 11.90 8.12 5.61
C LEU A 87 11.37 7.08 6.58
N TRP A 88 11.40 5.82 6.16
CA TRP A 88 10.95 4.69 6.95
C TRP A 88 12.11 4.06 7.70
N ARG A 89 11.85 3.66 8.94
CA ARG A 89 12.78 2.92 9.81
C ARG A 89 12.18 1.58 10.13
N MET A 90 13.03 0.56 10.20
CA MET A 90 12.62 -0.79 10.59
C MET A 90 12.93 -1.02 12.08
N GLY A 91 12.03 -1.71 12.76
CA GLY A 91 12.23 -2.27 14.09
C GLY A 91 11.71 -3.71 14.14
N TYR A 92 11.83 -4.33 15.31
CA TYR A 92 11.33 -5.68 15.57
C TYR A 92 10.43 -5.67 16.80
N LEU A 93 9.29 -6.34 16.72
CA LEU A 93 8.44 -6.63 17.86
C LEU A 93 9.10 -7.68 18.76
N ASP A 94 8.61 -7.85 19.98
CA ASP A 94 9.08 -8.91 20.90
C ASP A 94 8.91 -10.32 20.31
N SER A 95 7.97 -10.50 19.38
CA SER A 95 7.77 -11.73 18.61
C SER A 95 8.85 -11.99 17.55
N GLY A 96 9.76 -11.04 17.30
CA GLY A 96 10.73 -11.06 16.22
C GLY A 96 10.18 -10.62 14.85
N ALA A 97 8.88 -10.30 14.76
CA ALA A 97 8.29 -9.80 13.51
C ALA A 97 8.77 -8.36 13.21
N PRO A 98 9.14 -8.04 11.95
CA PRO A 98 9.52 -6.70 11.58
C PRO A 98 8.32 -5.75 11.60
N TYR A 99 8.57 -4.50 11.96
CA TYR A 99 7.63 -3.39 11.77
C TYR A 99 8.36 -2.18 11.20
N TRP A 100 7.63 -1.31 10.53
CA TRP A 100 8.15 -0.09 9.92
C TRP A 100 7.48 1.11 10.53
N TRP A 101 8.23 2.17 10.76
CA TRP A 101 7.70 3.41 11.30
C TRP A 101 8.33 4.63 10.65
N ARG A 102 7.58 5.72 10.62
CA ARG A 102 8.05 7.05 10.21
C ARG A 102 7.41 8.13 11.07
N THR A 103 8.08 9.28 11.16
CA THR A 103 7.48 10.50 11.70
C THR A 103 6.79 11.24 10.56
N THR A 104 5.53 11.59 10.74
CA THR A 104 4.76 12.40 9.77
C THR A 104 4.77 13.88 10.15
N LYS A 105 4.20 14.73 9.29
CA LYS A 105 4.03 16.16 9.61
C LYS A 105 3.19 16.28 10.88
N GLY A 106 3.67 17.10 11.83
CA GLY A 106 3.02 17.25 13.14
C GLY A 106 3.52 16.30 14.23
N ALA A 107 4.67 15.64 14.02
CA ALA A 107 5.32 14.76 15.01
C ALA A 107 4.52 13.52 15.42
N LEU A 108 3.48 13.17 14.65
CA LEU A 108 2.80 11.89 14.79
C LEU A 108 3.68 10.76 14.24
N GLN A 109 3.56 9.57 14.81
CA GLN A 109 4.18 8.37 14.29
C GLN A 109 3.17 7.55 13.49
N GLU A 110 3.57 7.17 12.29
CA GLU A 110 2.89 6.16 11.51
C GLU A 110 3.66 4.85 11.65
N VAL A 111 2.95 3.75 11.90
CA VAL A 111 3.51 2.40 12.08
C VAL A 111 2.81 1.44 11.12
N ARG A 112 3.58 0.57 10.47
CA ARG A 112 3.10 -0.47 9.56
C ARG A 112 3.70 -1.82 9.92
N LEU A 113 2.91 -2.88 9.74
CA LEU A 113 3.35 -4.27 9.86
C LEU A 113 3.75 -4.88 8.51
N THR A 114 3.65 -4.11 7.43
CA THR A 114 4.07 -4.49 6.09
C THR A 114 5.17 -3.56 5.60
N ASN A 115 6.07 -4.08 4.78
CA ASN A 115 7.17 -3.30 4.25
C ASN A 115 6.63 -2.21 3.30
N PRO A 116 6.80 -0.91 3.62
CA PRO A 116 6.30 0.17 2.78
C PRO A 116 6.97 0.21 1.40
N PHE A 117 8.14 -0.44 1.24
CA PHE A 117 8.86 -0.52 -0.02
C PHE A 117 8.34 -1.60 -0.97
N ASP A 118 7.58 -2.59 -0.48
CA ASP A 118 7.09 -3.69 -1.33
C ASP A 118 6.10 -3.21 -2.40
N GLN A 119 5.37 -2.14 -2.10
CA GLN A 119 4.43 -1.53 -3.05
C GLN A 119 5.13 -0.74 -4.16
N VAL A 120 6.41 -0.41 -3.97
CA VAL A 120 7.23 0.35 -4.90
C VAL A 120 8.21 -0.61 -5.58
N GLY A 121 7.68 -1.34 -6.56
CA GLY A 121 8.50 -2.16 -7.45
C GLY A 121 8.48 -3.67 -7.22
N GLN A 122 7.56 -4.23 -6.42
CA GLN A 122 7.24 -5.64 -6.61
C GLN A 122 6.25 -5.77 -7.77
N ALA A 123 6.73 -6.33 -8.89
CA ALA A 123 5.86 -7.04 -9.80
C ALA A 123 5.16 -8.10 -8.94
N LEU A 124 3.89 -7.89 -8.60
CA LEU A 124 3.05 -9.01 -8.22
C LEU A 124 3.15 -9.99 -9.40
N GLN A 125 3.73 -11.17 -9.17
CA GLN A 125 3.34 -12.40 -9.90
C GLN A 125 1.89 -12.76 -9.52
N GLY A 126 1.02 -11.77 -9.49
CA GLY A 126 -0.41 -11.90 -9.39
C GLY A 126 -0.89 -11.91 -10.81
N GLU A 127 -1.15 -13.12 -11.29
CA GLU A 127 -1.92 -13.41 -12.48
C GLU A 127 -3.16 -12.48 -12.48
N LEU A 128 -3.11 -11.38 -13.24
CA LEU A 128 -4.35 -10.78 -13.71
C LEU A 128 -4.93 -11.83 -14.63
N GLN A 129 -5.87 -12.62 -14.11
CA GLN A 129 -6.78 -13.38 -14.95
C GLN A 129 -7.50 -12.34 -15.80
N TYR A 130 -7.02 -12.17 -17.02
CA TYR A 130 -7.71 -11.39 -18.02
C TYR A 130 -9.14 -11.95 -18.10
N LEU A 131 -10.13 -11.11 -17.85
CA LEU A 131 -11.44 -11.29 -18.46
C LEU A 131 -11.20 -11.24 -19.97
N THR A 132 -10.98 -12.40 -20.57
CA THR A 132 -10.81 -12.53 -22.01
C THR A 132 -12.17 -12.42 -22.67
N HIS A 133 -12.25 -11.43 -23.57
CA HIS A 133 -12.98 -11.41 -24.84
C HIS A 133 -14.53 -11.41 -24.81
N ASP A 134 -15.07 -10.52 -25.65
CA ASP A 134 -16.36 -10.62 -26.34
C ASP A 134 -17.64 -9.99 -25.75
N GLU A 135 -17.59 -8.83 -25.11
CA GLU A 135 -18.76 -7.93 -25.08
C GLU A 135 -18.35 -6.46 -25.16
N LEU A 136 -18.23 -5.94 -26.39
CA LEU A 136 -18.73 -4.63 -26.87
C LEU A 136 -18.32 -4.38 -28.34
#